data_AF-A0AAN9ACI8-F1
#
_entry.id   AF-A0AAN9ACI8-F1
#
_cell.length_a   1.000
_cell.length_b   1.000
_cell.length_c   1.000
_cell.angle_alpha   90.00
_cell.angle_beta   90.00
_cell.angle_gamma   90.00
#
_symmetry.space_group_name_H-M   'P 1'
#
loop_
_entity.id
_entity.type
_entity.pdbx_description
1 polymer ?
#
loop_
_entity_poly.entity_id
_entity_poly.type
_entity_poly.pdbx_seq_one_letter_code
_entity_poly.pdbx_strand_id
1 'polypeptide(L)'
;MRYDEEIFLGLRRDPTLDRSWEEKLKKVKEERYKTQEMRKTDFESTQKRIQTKIIYEDGTHLLTTMEDKIRHWIFEKKHETGKFPDLPEEEEGGSSSIVGMARPDNDSGSEKSEKKVNSIE
;
A
#
# COMPACT_ATOMS: atom_id res chain seq x y z
N MET A 1 -7.23 -24.39 -54.60
CA MET A 1 -5.90 -24.90 -54.19
C MET A 1 -5.08 -23.82 -53.50
N ARG A 2 -4.34 -22.94 -54.21
CA ARG A 2 -3.48 -21.94 -53.52
C ARG A 2 -4.25 -20.96 -52.62
N TYR A 3 -5.42 -20.51 -53.08
CA TYR A 3 -6.28 -19.59 -52.34
C TYR A 3 -6.85 -20.21 -51.06
N ASP A 4 -7.27 -21.48 -51.13
CA ASP A 4 -7.85 -22.20 -50.00
C ASP A 4 -6.77 -22.56 -48.97
N GLU A 5 -5.56 -22.90 -49.41
CA GLU A 5 -4.39 -23.05 -48.53
C GLU A 5 -3.98 -21.74 -47.86
N GLU A 6 -3.98 -20.63 -48.59
CA GLU A 6 -3.73 -19.30 -48.02
C GLU A 6 -4.76 -18.94 -46.94
N ILE A 7 -6.02 -19.33 -47.11
CA ILE A 7 -7.07 -19.16 -46.09
C ILE A 7 -6.85 -20.09 -44.91
N PHE A 8 -6.59 -21.38 -45.16
CA PHE A 8 -6.36 -22.39 -44.13
C PHE A 8 -5.16 -22.07 -43.24
N LEU A 9 -4.07 -21.57 -43.84
CA LEU A 9 -2.86 -21.11 -43.13
C LEU A 9 -3.03 -19.74 -42.46
N GLY A 10 -4.19 -19.08 -42.60
CA GLY A 10 -4.48 -17.76 -42.01
C GLY A 10 -3.75 -16.59 -42.67
N LEU A 11 -3.11 -16.81 -43.82
CA LEU A 11 -2.41 -15.79 -44.61
C LEU A 11 -3.40 -14.87 -45.33
N ARG A 12 -4.57 -15.40 -45.67
CA ARG A 12 -5.69 -14.66 -46.24
C ARG A 12 -6.94 -14.85 -45.40
N ARG A 13 -7.75 -13.80 -45.36
CA ARG A 13 -9.03 -13.81 -44.65
C ARG A 13 -10.06 -14.63 -45.43
N ASP A 14 -10.71 -15.58 -44.75
CA ASP A 14 -11.81 -16.34 -45.33
C ASP A 14 -13.04 -15.45 -45.62
N PRO A 15 -13.44 -15.24 -46.88
CA PRO A 15 -14.58 -14.38 -47.21
C PRO A 15 -15.93 -14.98 -46.80
N THR A 16 -16.00 -16.28 -46.47
CA THR A 16 -17.25 -16.99 -46.14
C THR A 16 -17.64 -16.91 -44.66
N LEU A 17 -16.69 -16.55 -43.78
CA LEU A 17 -16.94 -16.46 -42.34
C LEU A 17 -17.74 -15.20 -41.99
N ASP A 18 -18.85 -15.38 -41.26
CA ASP A 18 -19.60 -14.26 -40.68
C ASP A 18 -18.75 -13.54 -39.61
N ARG A 19 -18.63 -12.23 -39.80
CA ARG A 19 -17.83 -11.32 -38.97
C ARG A 19 -18.65 -10.20 -38.35
N SER A 20 -19.97 -10.36 -38.30
CA SER A 20 -20.87 -9.48 -37.53
C SER A 20 -20.42 -9.31 -36.06
N TRP A 21 -19.65 -10.26 -35.52
CA TRP A 21 -19.05 -10.20 -34.19
C TRP A 21 -17.86 -9.23 -34.06
N GLU A 22 -17.18 -8.85 -35.16
CA GLU A 22 -16.05 -7.91 -35.11
C GLU A 22 -16.49 -6.52 -34.64
N GLU A 23 -17.68 -6.08 -35.04
CA GLU A 23 -18.28 -4.83 -34.56
C GLU A 23 -18.63 -4.91 -33.08
N LYS A 24 -19.15 -6.05 -32.62
CA LYS A 24 -19.39 -6.31 -31.20
C LYS A 24 -18.09 -6.30 -30.40
N LEU A 25 -17.01 -6.88 -30.95
CA LEU A 25 -15.69 -6.87 -30.33
C LEU A 25 -15.14 -5.45 -30.21
N LYS A 26 -15.27 -4.63 -31.25
CA LYS A 26 -14.88 -3.21 -31.21
C LYS A 26 -15.63 -2.46 -30.12
N LYS A 27 -16.96 -2.62 -30.04
CA LYS A 27 -17.78 -2.02 -28.98
C LYS A 27 -17.33 -2.44 -27.58
N VAL A 28 -17.15 -3.73 -27.34
CA VAL A 28 -16.67 -4.25 -26.05
C VAL A 28 -15.29 -3.68 -25.69
N LYS A 29 -14.40 -3.55 -26.68
CA LYS A 29 -13.07 -2.97 -26.47
C LYS A 29 -13.16 -1.50 -26.09
N GLU A 30 -14.00 -0.72 -26.77
CA GLU A 30 -14.23 0.70 -26.46
C GLU A 30 -14.85 0.89 -25.07
N GLU A 31 -15.87 0.10 -24.71
CA GLU A 31 -16.50 0.12 -23.39
C GLU A 31 -15.51 -0.24 -22.29
N ARG A 32 -14.63 -1.21 -22.54
CA ARG A 32 -13.55 -1.59 -21.61
C ARG A 32 -12.61 -0.41 -21.37
N TYR A 33 -12.14 0.26 -22.42
CA TYR A 33 -11.24 1.41 -22.25
C TYR A 33 -11.90 2.56 -21.50
N LYS A 34 -13.16 2.88 -21.82
CA LYS A 34 -13.92 3.91 -21.09
C LYS A 34 -14.01 3.57 -19.60
N THR A 35 -14.33 2.32 -19.28
CA THR A 35 -14.42 1.85 -17.89
C THR A 35 -13.07 1.91 -17.17
N GLN A 36 -11.99 1.52 -17.85
CA GLN A 36 -10.64 1.59 -17.31
C GLN A 36 -10.21 3.01 -17.02
N GLU A 37 -10.49 3.94 -17.93
CA GLU A 37 -10.16 5.35 -17.74
C GLU A 37 -10.94 5.96 -16.57
N MET A 38 -12.25 5.72 -16.49
CA MET A 38 -13.07 6.17 -15.36
C MET A 38 -12.52 5.65 -14.02
N ARG A 39 -12.18 4.36 -13.94
CA ARG A 39 -11.60 3.78 -12.72
C ARG A 39 -10.25 4.37 -12.37
N LYS A 40 -9.40 4.64 -13.37
CA LYS A 40 -8.11 5.28 -13.16
C LYS A 40 -8.28 6.69 -12.59
N THR A 41 -9.15 7.48 -13.18
CA THR A 41 -9.42 8.85 -12.70
C THR A 41 -10.00 8.86 -11.28
N ASP A 42 -10.92 7.94 -10.98
CA ASP A 42 -11.50 7.80 -9.64
C ASP A 42 -10.44 7.41 -8.60
N PHE A 43 -9.58 6.45 -8.94
CA PHE A 43 -8.46 6.04 -8.10
C PHE A 43 -7.51 7.22 -7.81
N GLU A 44 -7.06 7.93 -8.84
CA GLU A 44 -6.15 9.08 -8.68
C GLU A 44 -6.78 10.19 -7.84
N SER A 45 -8.08 10.45 -8.03
CA SER A 45 -8.82 11.44 -7.25
C SER A 45 -8.96 11.01 -5.78
N THR A 46 -9.24 9.74 -5.53
CA THR A 46 -9.39 9.18 -4.19
C THR A 46 -8.06 9.17 -3.46
N GLN A 47 -6.96 8.83 -4.15
CA GLN A 47 -5.62 8.88 -3.58
C GLN A 47 -5.27 10.31 -3.12
N LYS A 48 -5.49 11.31 -3.98
CA LYS A 48 -5.28 12.72 -3.62
C LYS A 48 -6.17 13.15 -2.47
N ARG A 49 -7.43 12.73 -2.46
CA ARG A 49 -8.39 13.04 -1.38
C ARG A 49 -7.92 12.47 -0.03
N ILE A 50 -7.49 11.21 -0.01
CA ILE A 50 -6.98 10.57 1.21
C ILE A 50 -5.71 11.30 1.69
N GLN A 51 -4.79 11.61 0.78
CA GLN A 51 -3.56 12.33 1.14
C GLN A 51 -3.86 13.71 1.74
N THR A 52 -4.74 14.48 1.10
CA THR A 52 -5.19 15.79 1.59
C THR A 52 -5.86 15.64 2.95
N LYS A 53 -6.74 14.65 3.13
CA LYS A 53 -7.38 14.38 4.41
C LYS A 53 -6.35 14.15 5.53
N ILE A 54 -5.38 13.27 5.29
CA ILE A 54 -4.35 12.96 6.29
C ILE A 54 -3.54 14.22 6.66
N ILE A 55 -3.16 15.04 5.68
CA ILE A 55 -2.32 16.22 5.93
C ILE A 55 -3.11 17.33 6.63
N TYR A 56 -4.32 17.64 6.16
CA TYR A 56 -5.07 18.83 6.60
C TYR A 56 -6.05 18.55 7.74
N GLU A 57 -6.68 17.38 7.77
CA GLU A 57 -7.63 17.02 8.82
C GLU A 57 -6.91 16.30 9.98
N ASP A 58 -6.12 15.29 9.65
CA ASP A 58 -5.50 14.43 10.68
C ASP A 58 -4.11 14.94 11.10
N GLY A 59 -3.49 15.86 10.36
CA GLY A 59 -2.09 16.27 10.57
C GLY A 59 -1.80 16.83 11.96
N THR A 60 -2.67 17.70 12.46
CA THR A 60 -2.55 18.26 13.82
C THR A 60 -2.70 17.17 14.88
N HIS A 61 -3.64 16.24 14.69
CA HIS A 61 -3.84 15.14 15.63
C HIS A 61 -2.65 14.17 15.62
N LEU A 62 -2.10 13.87 14.45
CA LEU A 62 -0.90 13.05 14.29
C LEU A 62 0.30 13.69 14.99
N LEU A 63 0.50 15.00 14.81
CA LEU A 63 1.59 15.73 15.46
C LEU A 63 1.46 15.65 16.99
N THR A 64 0.30 16.01 17.54
CA THR A 64 0.06 15.95 18.99
C THR A 64 0.28 14.53 19.53
N THR A 65 -0.23 13.52 18.84
CA THR A 65 -0.06 12.12 19.25
C THR A 65 1.40 11.68 19.21
N MET A 66 2.17 12.10 18.21
CA MET A 66 3.60 11.81 18.12
C MET A 66 4.38 12.50 19.23
N GLU A 67 4.10 13.77 19.51
CA GLU A 67 4.73 14.50 20.61
C GLU A 67 4.44 13.83 21.96
N ASP A 68 3.21 13.40 22.20
CA ASP A 68 2.83 12.73 23.46
C ASP A 68 3.54 11.39 23.63
N LYS A 69 3.69 10.61 22.55
CA LYS A 69 4.49 9.37 22.57
C LYS A 69 5.95 9.63 22.90
N ILE A 70 6.56 10.64 22.29
CA ILE A 70 7.95 11.01 22.56
C ILE A 70 8.10 11.48 24.01
N ARG A 71 7.20 12.34 24.51
CA ARG A 71 7.19 12.77 25.91
C ARG A 71 7.11 11.59 26.86
N HIS A 72 6.16 10.68 26.61
CA HIS A 72 5.96 9.50 27.42
C HIS A 72 7.23 8.64 27.50
N TRP A 73 7.83 8.32 26.35
CA TRP A 73 9.07 7.56 26.27
C TRP A 73 10.23 8.23 27.04
N ILE A 74 10.40 9.56 26.90
CA ILE A 74 11.43 10.31 27.64
C ILE A 74 11.23 10.13 29.15
N PHE A 75 9.99 10.25 29.63
CA PHE A 75 9.68 10.12 31.06
C PHE A 75 9.85 8.69 31.57
N GLU A 76 9.45 7.68 30.79
CA GLU A 76 9.68 6.28 31.13
C GLU A 76 11.18 5.99 31.26
N LYS A 77 11.97 6.40 30.27
CA LYS A 77 13.44 6.20 30.31
C LYS A 77 14.11 6.98 31.43
N LYS A 78 13.63 8.19 31.74
CA LYS A 78 14.09 8.94 32.92
C LYS A 78 13.73 8.26 34.23
N HIS A 79 12.56 7.65 34.31
CA HIS A 79 12.14 6.92 35.50
C HIS A 79 12.99 5.67 35.72
N GLU A 80 13.30 4.93 34.66
CA GLU A 80 14.16 3.73 34.69
C GLU A 80 15.63 4.05 34.97
N THR A 81 16.17 5.07 34.30
CA THR A 81 17.61 5.34 34.25
C THR A 81 18.05 6.45 35.21
N GLY A 82 17.10 7.21 35.75
CA GLY A 82 17.34 8.39 36.60
C GLY A 82 17.86 9.61 35.84
N LYS A 83 18.09 9.52 34.52
CA LYS A 83 18.61 10.58 33.64
C LYS A 83 17.79 10.64 32.36
N PHE A 84 17.78 11.80 31.69
CA PHE A 84 17.16 11.90 30.37
C PHE A 84 17.87 10.98 29.38
N PRO A 85 17.12 10.21 28.56
CA PRO A 85 17.71 9.36 27.54
C PRO A 85 18.33 10.19 26.42
N ASP A 86 19.41 9.67 25.84
CA ASP A 86 19.91 10.15 24.56
C ASP A 86 18.98 9.69 23.42
N LEU A 87 18.96 10.44 22.32
CA LEU A 87 18.17 10.06 21.15
C LEU A 87 18.76 8.78 20.53
N PRO A 88 17.93 7.79 20.15
CA PRO A 88 18.40 6.56 19.52
C PRO A 88 19.07 6.85 18.18
N GLU A 89 20.15 6.13 17.91
CA GLU A 89 20.88 6.21 16.63
C GLU A 89 20.09 5.54 15.50
N GLU A 90 20.45 5.85 14.24
CA GLU A 90 19.77 5.29 13.07
C GLU A 90 19.89 3.76 13.00
N GLU A 91 21.04 3.19 13.41
CA GLU A 91 21.24 1.73 13.48
C GLU A 91 20.37 1.04 14.54
N GLU A 92 20.01 1.74 15.62
CA GLU A 92 19.10 1.23 16.67
C GLU A 92 17.61 1.45 16.34
N GLY A 93 17.31 1.87 15.10
CA GLY A 93 15.96 2.12 14.62
C GLY A 93 15.44 3.55 14.85
N GLY A 94 16.28 4.44 15.37
CA GLY A 94 16.01 5.88 15.50
C GLY A 94 14.62 6.20 16.07
N SER A 95 13.94 7.18 15.47
CA SER A 95 12.60 7.61 15.89
C SER A 95 11.51 6.54 15.70
N SER A 96 11.73 5.52 14.87
CA SER A 96 10.77 4.42 14.69
C SER A 96 10.62 3.59 15.96
N SER A 97 11.70 3.42 16.72
CA SER A 97 11.70 2.71 18.00
C SER A 97 10.84 3.42 19.07
N ILE A 98 10.76 4.77 19.01
CA ILE A 98 10.00 5.61 19.95
C ILE A 98 8.52 5.71 19.56
N VAL A 99 8.24 5.95 18.27
CA VAL A 99 6.88 6.24 17.79
C VAL A 99 6.06 4.96 17.58
N GLY A 100 6.73 3.79 17.54
CA GLY A 100 6.13 2.49 17.26
C GLY A 100 5.67 2.37 15.80
N MET A 101 6.24 3.18 14.91
CA MET A 101 5.93 3.16 13.48
C MET A 101 6.71 2.00 12.87
N ALA A 102 6.07 0.83 12.78
CA ALA A 102 6.63 -0.29 12.03
C ALA A 102 6.92 0.20 10.59
N ARG A 103 8.19 0.10 10.17
CA ARG A 103 8.52 0.20 8.75
C ARG A 103 7.68 -0.87 8.04
N PRO A 104 6.98 -0.58 6.94
CA PRO A 104 6.17 -1.59 6.24
C PRO A 104 6.99 -2.82 5.83
N ASP A 105 8.31 -2.69 5.73
CA ASP A 105 9.24 -3.78 5.40
C ASP A 105 9.65 -4.66 6.61
N ASN A 106 9.31 -4.27 7.85
CA ASN A 106 9.75 -4.93 9.09
C ASN A 106 8.63 -5.69 9.84
N ASP A 107 7.57 -6.12 9.16
CA ASP A 107 6.59 -7.06 9.73
C ASP A 107 7.14 -8.51 9.70
N SER A 108 8.22 -8.72 10.45
CA SER A 108 8.66 -10.06 10.84
C SER A 108 8.63 -10.15 12.37
N GLY A 109 7.42 -10.27 12.92
CA GLY A 109 7.13 -10.91 14.20
C GLY A 109 7.99 -10.48 15.40
N SER A 110 7.63 -9.38 16.07
CA SER A 110 8.00 -9.24 17.48
C SER A 110 7.00 -10.03 18.34
N GLU A 111 7.30 -11.30 18.55
CA GLU A 111 6.65 -12.13 19.56
C GLU A 111 6.77 -11.46 20.93
N LYS A 112 5.62 -11.32 21.61
CA LYS A 112 5.53 -10.88 22.99
C LYS A 112 6.34 -11.84 23.86
N SER A 113 7.49 -11.41 24.39
CA SER A 113 8.17 -12.12 25.46
C SER A 113 7.38 -11.93 26.77
N GLU A 114 6.36 -12.75 26.98
CA GLU A 114 5.70 -12.91 28.29
C GLU A 114 6.72 -13.48 29.28
N LYS A 115 7.16 -12.66 30.24
CA LYS A 115 7.90 -13.12 31.41
C LYS A 115 6.98 -14.03 32.24
N LYS A 116 7.14 -15.35 32.11
CA LYS A 116 6.70 -16.29 33.16
C LYS A 116 7.58 -16.04 34.39
N VAL A 117 7.02 -15.37 35.37
CA VAL A 117 7.52 -15.35 36.75
C VAL A 117 7.43 -16.80 37.26
N ASN A 118 8.58 -17.45 37.41
CA ASN A 118 8.68 -18.70 38.17
C ASN A 118 8.46 -18.36 39.64
N SER A 119 7.35 -18.84 40.19
CA SER A 119 7.14 -18.93 41.64
C SER A 119 7.86 -20.18 42.12
N ILE A 120 8.98 -19.99 42.83
CA ILE A 120 9.56 -20.99 43.73
C ILE A 120 9.68 -20.29 45.08
N GLU A 121 8.73 -20.60 45.97
CA GLU A 121 8.93 -20.94 47.39
C GLU A 121 7.58 -21.31 48.01
#